data_AF-A0A365XYR7-F1
#
_entry.id   AF-A0A365XYR7-F1
#
_cell.length_a   1.000
_cell.length_b   1.000
_cell.length_c   1.000
_cell.angle_alpha   90.00
_cell.angle_beta   90.00
_cell.angle_gamma   90.00
#
_symmetry.space_group_name_H-M   'P 1'
#
loop_
_entity.id
_entity.type
_entity.pdbx_description
1 polymer ?
#
loop_
_entity_poly.entity_id
_entity_poly.type
_entity_poly.pdbx_seq_one_letter_code
_entity_poly.pdbx_strand_id
1 'polypeptide(L)'
;MHSMEIEKILQSSFTLEKLRLDLFGYCNDRDYTINSNGEYCVSIPNIGTNIYTEQILSQKDDIHVIKYIVDYDVIGGLHYYIIVGIGKYVEYDSGLFTVDKCLVELSYNGDLTFYDAELYIEELHRQRE
;
A
#
# COMPACT_ATOMS: atom_id res chain seq x y z
N MET A 1 2.74 6.87 24.64
CA MET A 1 3.07 5.53 25.17
C MET A 1 2.18 4.43 24.60
N HIS A 2 0.89 4.69 24.31
CA HIS A 2 0.00 3.68 23.71
C HIS A 2 0.18 3.42 22.19
N SER A 3 0.70 4.37 21.40
CA SER A 3 0.84 4.14 19.94
C SER A 3 1.89 3.08 19.59
N MET A 4 3.00 3.01 20.33
CA MET A 4 4.06 2.00 20.12
C MET A 4 3.59 0.56 20.35
N GLU A 5 2.65 0.32 21.26
CA GLU A 5 2.13 -1.03 21.51
C GLU A 5 1.15 -1.45 20.41
N ILE A 6 0.31 -0.53 19.95
CA ILE A 6 -0.61 -0.77 18.83
C ILE A 6 0.19 -1.03 17.55
N GLU A 7 1.20 -0.23 17.26
CA GLU A 7 2.04 -0.41 16.07
C GLU A 7 2.77 -1.76 16.07
N LYS A 8 3.27 -2.22 17.23
CA LYS A 8 3.86 -3.56 17.36
C LYS A 8 2.85 -4.68 17.12
N ILE A 9 1.63 -4.52 17.60
CA ILE A 9 0.55 -5.48 17.34
C ILE A 9 0.28 -5.54 15.84
N LEU A 10 0.17 -4.38 15.17
CA LEU A 10 -0.04 -4.31 13.72
C LEU A 10 1.11 -4.95 12.95
N GLN A 11 2.36 -4.63 13.30
CA GLN A 11 3.54 -5.25 12.68
C GLN A 11 3.54 -6.79 12.85
N SER A 12 3.06 -7.30 13.99
CA SER A 12 2.96 -8.75 14.21
C SER A 12 1.80 -9.41 13.46
N SER A 13 0.71 -8.68 13.22
CA SER A 13 -0.50 -9.18 12.56
C SER A 13 -0.43 -9.10 11.03
N PHE A 14 0.34 -8.15 10.49
CA PHE A 14 0.43 -7.89 9.06
C PHE A 14 1.78 -8.31 8.49
N THR A 15 1.92 -9.61 8.22
CA THR A 15 3.09 -10.15 7.53
C THR A 15 3.14 -9.68 6.08
N LEU A 16 4.34 -9.57 5.51
CA LEU A 16 4.51 -9.25 4.08
C LEU A 16 3.75 -10.21 3.16
N GLU A 17 3.65 -11.49 3.54
CA GLU A 17 2.87 -12.49 2.80
C GLU A 17 1.38 -12.16 2.80
N LYS A 18 0.81 -11.80 3.96
CA LYS A 18 -0.59 -11.34 4.05
C LYS A 18 -0.84 -10.11 3.18
N LEU A 19 0.01 -9.09 3.30
CA LEU A 19 -0.13 -7.86 2.52
C LEU A 19 -0.07 -8.14 1.02
N ARG A 20 0.82 -9.06 0.60
CA ARG A 20 0.92 -9.50 -0.80
C ARG A 20 -0.35 -10.21 -1.25
N LEU A 21 -0.89 -11.13 -0.44
CA LEU A 21 -2.12 -11.85 -0.76
C LEU A 21 -3.31 -10.90 -0.88
N ASP A 22 -3.46 -9.96 0.05
CA ASP A 22 -4.55 -8.97 0.04
C ASP A 22 -4.44 -8.07 -1.21
N LEU A 23 -3.26 -7.52 -1.50
CA LEU A 23 -2.99 -6.66 -2.66
C LEU A 23 -3.31 -7.35 -3.98
N PHE A 24 -2.78 -8.55 -4.21
CA PHE A 24 -2.99 -9.24 -5.48
C PHE A 24 -4.35 -9.95 -5.55
N GLY A 25 -4.98 -10.23 -4.41
CA GLY A 25 -6.41 -10.55 -4.33
C GLY A 25 -7.25 -9.39 -4.87
N TYR A 26 -6.99 -8.17 -4.40
CA TYR A 26 -7.61 -6.96 -4.92
C TYR A 26 -7.37 -6.76 -6.43
N CYS A 27 -6.14 -6.93 -6.92
CA CYS A 27 -5.86 -6.82 -8.35
C CYS A 27 -6.60 -7.88 -9.19
N ASN A 28 -6.87 -9.06 -8.65
CA ASN A 28 -7.68 -10.09 -9.31
C ASN A 28 -9.18 -9.76 -9.33
N ASP A 29 -9.68 -9.12 -8.27
CA ASP A 29 -11.08 -8.73 -8.16
C ASP A 29 -11.40 -7.48 -9.01
N ARG A 30 -10.37 -6.74 -9.43
CA ARG A 30 -10.48 -5.64 -10.40
C ARG A 30 -10.35 -6.18 -11.83
N ASP A 31 -11.12 -5.59 -12.75
CA ASP A 31 -11.05 -5.89 -14.20
C ASP A 31 -9.79 -5.29 -14.88
N TYR A 32 -8.61 -5.51 -14.29
CA TYR A 32 -7.34 -5.09 -14.89
C TYR A 32 -6.98 -5.98 -16.08
N THR A 33 -6.30 -5.39 -17.06
CA THR A 33 -5.77 -6.16 -18.19
C THR A 33 -4.56 -6.95 -17.72
N ILE A 34 -4.55 -8.27 -17.97
CA ILE A 34 -3.41 -9.15 -17.63
C ILE A 34 -2.59 -9.41 -18.90
N ASN A 35 -1.28 -9.19 -18.83
CA ASN A 35 -0.37 -9.43 -19.94
C ASN A 35 -0.01 -10.93 -20.10
N SER A 36 0.75 -11.27 -21.14
CA SER A 36 1.15 -12.66 -21.41
C SER A 36 2.02 -13.32 -20.32
N ASN A 37 2.59 -12.53 -19.42
CA ASN A 37 3.41 -13.00 -18.30
C ASN A 37 2.58 -13.22 -17.02
N GLY A 38 1.27 -12.93 -17.05
CA GLY A 38 0.41 -12.98 -15.87
C GLY A 38 0.54 -11.74 -14.96
N GLU A 39 1.00 -10.61 -15.50
CA GLU A 39 1.19 -9.36 -14.75
C GLU A 39 0.03 -8.41 -15.02
N TYR A 40 -0.37 -7.63 -14.03
CA TYR A 40 -1.50 -6.69 -14.09
C TYR A 40 -1.04 -5.37 -14.69
N CYS A 41 -1.66 -4.94 -15.78
CA CYS A 41 -1.52 -3.60 -16.32
C CYS A 41 -2.55 -2.68 -15.64
N VAL A 42 -2.06 -1.74 -14.85
CA VAL A 42 -2.88 -0.89 -13.98
C VAL A 42 -2.66 0.58 -14.32
N SER A 43 -3.76 1.31 -14.55
CA SER A 43 -3.75 2.76 -14.70
C SER A 43 -3.82 3.43 -13.33
N ILE A 44 -2.73 4.07 -12.89
CA ILE A 44 -2.61 4.62 -11.54
C ILE A 44 -2.55 6.15 -11.59
N PRO A 45 -3.35 6.88 -10.79
CA PRO A 45 -3.25 8.33 -10.72
C PRO A 45 -1.90 8.76 -10.13
N ASN A 46 -1.21 9.66 -10.83
CA ASN A 46 -0.04 10.36 -10.29
C ASN A 46 -0.50 11.69 -9.68
N ILE A 47 -0.43 11.78 -8.35
CA ILE A 47 -0.94 12.90 -7.57
C ILE A 47 -0.15 14.19 -7.86
N GLY A 48 1.14 14.08 -8.16
CA GLY A 48 1.98 15.24 -8.48
C GLY A 48 1.66 15.88 -9.83
N THR A 49 1.21 15.07 -10.79
CA THR A 49 1.02 15.49 -12.19
C THR A 49 -0.45 15.53 -12.62
N ASN A 50 -1.37 14.99 -11.81
CA ASN A 50 -2.80 14.80 -12.13
C ASN A 50 -3.07 14.03 -13.43
N ILE A 51 -2.13 13.19 -13.87
CA ILE A 51 -2.33 12.27 -14.99
C ILE A 51 -2.31 10.82 -14.50
N TYR A 52 -2.98 9.95 -15.24
CA TYR A 52 -2.88 8.51 -15.01
C TYR A 52 -1.62 7.98 -15.70
N THR A 53 -0.88 7.14 -14.99
CA THR A 53 0.33 6.47 -15.47
C THR A 53 0.11 4.97 -15.45
N GLU A 54 0.37 4.31 -16.57
CA GLU A 54 0.31 2.86 -16.66
C GLU A 54 1.49 2.22 -15.93
N GLN A 55 1.20 1.27 -15.05
CA GLN A 55 2.18 0.46 -14.33
C GLN A 55 1.90 -1.02 -14.53
N ILE A 56 2.96 -1.82 -14.58
CA ILE A 56 2.87 -3.28 -14.64
C ILE A 56 3.18 -3.82 -13.25
N LEU A 57 2.19 -4.41 -12.59
CA LEU A 57 2.33 -5.02 -11.27
C LEU A 57 2.42 -6.54 -11.38
N SER A 58 3.34 -7.13 -10.64
CA SER A 58 3.63 -8.56 -10.63
C SER A 58 3.64 -9.10 -9.22
N GLN A 59 3.15 -10.33 -9.02
CA GLN A 59 3.25 -11.02 -7.73
C GLN A 59 4.70 -11.22 -7.25
N LYS A 60 5.69 -11.00 -8.13
CA LYS A 60 7.12 -11.07 -7.82
C LYS A 60 7.73 -9.73 -7.44
N ASP A 61 6.97 -8.64 -7.52
CA ASP A 61 7.48 -7.32 -7.20
C ASP A 61 7.89 -7.23 -5.72
N ASP A 62 8.94 -6.47 -5.45
CA ASP A 62 9.31 -6.13 -4.09
C ASP A 62 8.18 -5.31 -3.45
N ILE A 63 7.91 -5.59 -2.18
CA ILE A 63 6.89 -4.88 -1.40
C ILE A 63 7.57 -4.39 -0.13
N HIS A 64 7.47 -3.09 0.14
CA HIS A 64 8.05 -2.45 1.31
C HIS A 64 6.97 -1.75 2.13
N VAL A 65 6.84 -2.08 3.41
CA VAL A 65 5.88 -1.39 4.28
C VAL A 65 6.43 -0.03 4.65
N ILE A 66 5.70 1.02 4.30
CA ILE A 66 6.07 2.41 4.54
C ILE A 66 5.57 2.89 5.89
N LYS A 67 4.28 2.62 6.18
CA LYS A 67 3.62 3.17 7.36
C LYS A 67 2.40 2.35 7.77
N TYR A 68 2.19 2.29 9.08
CA TYR A 68 0.94 1.85 9.69
C TYR A 68 0.17 3.06 10.19
N ILE A 69 -1.12 3.14 9.87
CA ILE A 69 -2.01 4.21 10.28
C ILE A 69 -3.20 3.56 10.98
N VAL A 70 -3.60 4.15 12.09
CA VAL A 70 -4.79 3.76 12.85
C VAL A 70 -5.71 4.95 12.89
N ASP A 71 -6.95 4.76 12.46
CA ASP A 71 -7.99 5.76 12.55
C ASP A 71 -9.16 5.23 13.37
N TYR A 72 -9.81 6.12 14.10
CA TYR A 72 -10.99 5.80 14.88
C TYR A 72 -12.08 6.81 14.58
N ASP A 73 -13.14 6.32 13.93
CA ASP A 73 -14.37 7.08 13.72
C ASP A 73 -15.46 6.59 14.69
N VAL A 74 -16.26 7.51 15.20
CA VAL A 74 -17.37 7.24 16.11
C VAL A 74 -18.47 6.42 15.40
N ILE A 75 -18.59 6.54 14.08
CA ILE A 75 -19.60 5.83 13.27
C ILE A 75 -19.02 4.53 12.69
N GLY A 76 -17.85 4.59 12.05
CA GLY A 76 -17.20 3.45 11.41
C GLY A 76 -16.46 2.50 12.35
N GLY A 77 -16.10 2.96 13.55
CA GLY A 77 -15.29 2.21 14.50
C GLY A 77 -13.80 2.34 14.19
N LEU A 78 -13.04 1.28 14.52
CA LEU A 78 -11.59 1.25 14.38
C LEU A 78 -11.22 0.80 12.96
N HIS A 79 -10.36 1.56 12.29
CA HIS A 79 -9.84 1.28 10.96
C HIS A 79 -8.31 1.28 10.98
N TYR A 80 -7.74 0.45 10.12
CA TYR A 80 -6.30 0.36 9.95
C TYR A 80 -5.96 0.54 8.47
N TYR A 81 -4.95 1.36 8.21
CA TYR A 81 -4.42 1.56 6.87
C TYR A 81 -2.94 1.22 6.87
N ILE A 82 -2.51 0.49 5.85
CA ILE A 82 -1.11 0.11 5.67
C ILE A 82 -0.66 0.64 4.34
N ILE A 83 0.30 1.56 4.38
CA ILE A 83 0.92 2.12 3.19
C ILE A 83 2.08 1.22 2.79
N VAL A 84 2.05 0.74 1.56
CA VAL A 84 3.04 -0.17 1.00
C VAL A 84 3.57 0.38 -0.32
N GLY A 85 4.88 0.38 -0.49
CA GLY A 85 5.54 0.66 -1.77
C GLY A 85 5.70 -0.62 -2.58
N ILE A 86 5.36 -0.57 -3.88
CA ILE A 86 5.59 -1.66 -4.83
C ILE A 86 6.79 -1.32 -5.72
N GLY A 87 7.73 -2.26 -5.77
CA GLY A 87 8.96 -2.20 -6.55
C GLY A 87 10.15 -1.65 -5.75
N LYS A 88 11.14 -1.07 -6.45
CA LYS A 88 12.40 -0.67 -5.83
C LYS A 88 12.19 0.51 -4.87
N TYR A 89 12.41 0.24 -3.57
CA TYR A 89 12.43 1.25 -2.51
C TYR A 89 13.82 1.85 -2.33
N VAL A 90 13.90 3.18 -2.26
CA VAL A 90 15.14 3.92 -1.93
C VAL A 90 14.82 4.99 -0.90
N GLU A 91 15.52 4.95 0.23
CA GLU A 91 15.43 5.94 1.30
C GLU A 91 16.65 6.87 1.27
N TYR A 92 16.42 8.14 1.57
CA TYR A 92 17.43 9.20 1.64
C TYR A 92 17.52 9.75 3.07
N ASP A 93 18.70 10.25 3.46
CA ASP A 93 19.03 10.71 4.81
C ASP A 93 18.08 11.80 5.39
N SER A 94 17.24 12.42 4.57
CA SER A 94 16.26 13.44 4.95
C SER A 94 14.88 12.91 5.37
N GLY A 95 14.73 11.59 5.54
CA GLY A 95 13.43 10.92 5.73
C GLY A 95 12.57 10.98 4.46
N LEU A 96 13.21 11.19 3.31
CA LEU A 96 12.57 11.14 2.01
C LEU A 96 12.74 9.75 1.44
N PHE A 97 11.76 9.28 0.67
CA PHE A 97 11.88 8.02 -0.06
C PHE A 97 11.20 8.08 -1.42
N THR A 98 11.61 7.17 -2.29
CA THR A 98 11.00 6.93 -3.60
C THR A 98 10.69 5.46 -3.77
N VAL A 99 9.65 5.19 -4.56
CA VAL A 99 9.26 3.86 -5.01
C VAL A 99 9.09 3.93 -6.53
N ASP A 100 9.60 2.95 -7.27
CA ASP A 100 9.66 3.03 -8.74
C ASP A 100 8.32 2.76 -9.46
N LYS A 101 7.40 1.97 -8.87
CA LYS A 101 6.08 1.70 -9.48
C LYS A 101 4.98 2.55 -8.87
N CYS A 102 4.60 2.30 -7.62
CA CYS A 102 3.52 3.02 -6.95
C CYS A 102 3.51 2.77 -5.43
N LEU A 103 2.69 3.57 -4.74
CA LEU A 103 2.21 3.27 -3.40
C LEU A 103 0.81 2.65 -3.45
N VAL A 104 0.53 1.87 -2.42
CA VAL A 104 -0.79 1.31 -2.14
C VAL A 104 -1.16 1.59 -0.69
N GLU A 105 -2.36 2.11 -0.49
CA GLU A 105 -3.01 2.14 0.82
C GLU A 105 -3.96 0.93 0.93
N LEU A 106 -3.60 -0.04 1.76
CA LEU A 106 -4.43 -1.20 2.07
C LEU A 106 -5.31 -0.89 3.29
N SER A 107 -6.61 -1.03 3.12
CA SER A 107 -7.61 -0.66 4.14
C SER A 107 -8.21 -1.89 4.83
N TYR A 108 -8.27 -1.83 6.16
CA TYR A 108 -8.74 -2.91 7.04
C TYR A 108 -9.73 -2.39 8.08
N ASN A 109 -10.72 -3.21 8.41
CA ASN A 109 -11.69 -2.91 9.47
C ASN A 109 -11.15 -3.30 10.86
N GLY A 110 -11.96 -3.08 11.90
CA GLY A 110 -11.60 -3.36 13.30
C GLY A 110 -11.21 -4.82 13.59
N ASP A 111 -11.68 -5.76 12.76
CA ASP A 111 -11.38 -7.19 12.83
C ASP A 111 -10.14 -7.57 12.00
N LEU A 112 -9.37 -6.59 11.51
CA LEU A 112 -8.20 -6.76 10.64
C LEU A 112 -8.53 -7.43 9.29
N THR A 113 -9.79 -7.35 8.86
CA THR A 113 -10.25 -7.89 7.58
C THR A 113 -10.05 -6.84 6.48
N PHE A 114 -9.39 -7.26 5.41
CA PHE A 114 -9.16 -6.44 4.21
C PHE A 114 -10.49 -6.11 3.53
N TYR A 115 -10.67 -4.88 3.08
CA TYR A 115 -11.88 -4.50 2.33
C TYR A 115 -11.65 -3.63 1.11
N ASP A 116 -10.55 -2.85 1.04
CA ASP A 116 -10.26 -2.03 -0.13
C ASP A 116 -8.77 -1.68 -0.23
N ALA A 117 -8.36 -1.27 -1.42
CA ALA A 117 -7.02 -0.75 -1.70
C ALA A 117 -7.08 0.46 -2.65
N GLU A 118 -6.26 1.46 -2.38
CA GLU A 118 -6.07 2.61 -3.27
C GLU A 118 -4.63 2.66 -3.75
N LEU A 119 -4.44 2.74 -5.08
CA LEU A 119 -3.12 2.85 -5.70
C LEU A 119 -2.88 4.28 -6.16
N TYR A 120 -1.68 4.80 -5.91
CA TYR A 120 -1.30 6.14 -6.34
C TYR A 120 0.21 6.26 -6.55
N ILE A 121 0.61 7.26 -7.34
CA ILE A 121 2.02 7.62 -7.56
C ILE A 121 2.27 9.02 -6.99
N GLU A 122 3.34 9.17 -6.23
CA GLU A 122 3.88 10.46 -5.81
C GLU A 122 5.42 10.38 -5.86
N GLU A 123 6.06 11.39 -6.46
CA GLU A 123 7.46 11.30 -6.90
C GLU A 123 8.47 11.47 -5.76
N LEU A 124 8.05 12.04 -4.64
CA LEU A 124 8.91 12.29 -3.48
C LEU A 124 8.07 12.26 -2.22
N HIS A 125 8.24 11.22 -1.41
CA HIS A 125 7.52 11.10 -0.16
C HIS A 125 8.38 11.54 1.01
N ARG A 126 7.75 12.11 2.04
CA ARG A 126 8.37 12.34 3.34
C ARG A 126 7.72 11.42 4.36
N GLN A 127 8.51 10.60 5.03
CA GLN A 127 8.02 9.94 6.25
C GLN A 127 7.66 11.04 7.26
N ARG A 128 6.37 11.19 7.57
CA ARG A 128 5.94 11.98 8.72
C ARG A 128 6.14 11.10 9.95
N GLU A 129 7.09 11.52 10.80
CA GLU A 129 7.27 11.06 12.19
C GLU A 129 5.94 11.05 12.97
#